data_AF-A0A5C4R1D9-F1
#
_entry.id   AF-A0A5C4R1D9-F1
#
_cell.length_a   1.000
_cell.length_b   1.000
_cell.length_c   1.000
_cell.angle_alpha   90.00
_cell.angle_beta   90.00
_cell.angle_gamma   90.00
#
_symmetry.space_group_name_H-M   'P 1'
#
loop_
_entity.id
_entity.type
_entity.pdbx_description
1 polymer ?
#
loop_
_entity_poly.entity_id
_entity_poly.type
_entity_poly.pdbx_seq_one_letter_code
_entity_poly.pdbx_strand_id
1 'polypeptide(L)'
;MASKDQPAEDRTDLAEDRTILAVERTFSGWIRTGLATAAVAIGMQAVFGPFQPTWVPKAVATVFLLAAQMMLLFAWWANRTSRRRLSVHAARAQPAIRIAFLIVLLSIGIWGTGAVLWLL
;
A
#
# COMPACT_ATOMS: atom_id res chain seq x y z
N MET A 1 -38.92 -22.99 11.68
CA MET A 1 -38.24 -22.71 12.96
C MET A 1 -36.89 -22.11 12.62
N ALA A 2 -36.68 -20.81 12.87
CA ALA A 2 -35.33 -20.25 12.85
C ALA A 2 -34.56 -20.92 14.00
N SER A 3 -33.38 -21.50 13.71
CA SER A 3 -32.55 -22.06 14.78
C SER A 3 -32.11 -20.93 15.70
N LYS A 4 -31.89 -21.22 16.99
CA LYS A 4 -31.42 -20.23 17.97
C LYS A 4 -30.08 -19.57 17.58
N ASP A 5 -29.34 -20.20 16.67
CA ASP A 5 -27.98 -19.83 16.29
C ASP A 5 -27.95 -18.86 15.09
N GLN A 6 -29.03 -18.79 14.30
CA GLN A 6 -29.13 -17.92 13.12
C GLN A 6 -28.83 -16.43 13.43
N PRO A 7 -29.36 -15.82 14.50
CA PRO A 7 -29.05 -14.43 14.87
C PRO A 7 -27.65 -14.24 15.45
N ALA A 8 -26.95 -15.32 15.82
CA ALA A 8 -25.58 -15.29 16.31
C ALA A 8 -24.58 -15.37 15.14
N GLU A 9 -24.87 -16.22 14.15
CA GLU A 9 -24.12 -16.32 12.88
C GLU A 9 -24.18 -14.99 12.10
N ASP A 10 -25.39 -14.43 11.90
CA ASP A 10 -25.56 -13.15 11.19
C ASP A 10 -24.74 -12.00 11.80
N ARG A 11 -24.61 -11.98 13.13
CA ARG A 11 -23.82 -10.96 13.84
C ARG A 11 -22.32 -11.15 13.62
N THR A 12 -21.87 -12.41 13.53
CA THR A 12 -20.48 -12.77 13.28
C THR A 12 -20.09 -12.38 11.86
N ASP A 13 -20.93 -12.69 10.87
CA ASP A 13 -20.72 -12.35 9.46
C ASP A 13 -20.60 -10.84 9.27
N LEU A 14 -21.51 -10.06 9.87
CA LEU A 14 -21.47 -8.61 9.84
C LEU A 14 -20.23 -8.04 10.56
N ALA A 15 -19.71 -8.71 11.59
CA ALA A 15 -18.48 -8.31 12.27
C ALA A 15 -17.23 -8.58 11.42
N GLU A 16 -17.18 -9.71 10.71
CA GLU A 16 -16.09 -10.03 9.78
C GLU A 16 -16.05 -9.05 8.61
N ASP A 17 -17.21 -8.76 8.01
CA ASP A 17 -17.35 -7.81 6.91
C ASP A 17 -16.83 -6.40 7.30
N ARG A 18 -17.15 -5.92 8.51
CA ARG A 18 -16.63 -4.64 9.03
C ARG A 18 -15.12 -4.66 9.21
N THR A 19 -14.59 -5.78 9.70
CA THR A 19 -13.14 -5.97 9.86
C THR A 19 -12.42 -5.90 8.51
N ILE A 20 -12.96 -6.52 7.47
CA ILE A 20 -12.39 -6.48 6.13
C ILE A 20 -12.37 -5.05 5.57
N LEU A 21 -13.46 -4.30 5.72
CA LEU A 21 -13.51 -2.90 5.29
C LEU A 21 -12.51 -2.01 6.04
N ALA A 22 -12.29 -2.25 7.34
CA ALA A 22 -11.27 -1.56 8.13
C ALA A 22 -9.84 -1.87 7.65
N VAL A 23 -9.57 -3.13 7.28
CA VAL A 23 -8.30 -3.54 6.67
C VAL A 23 -8.09 -2.82 5.33
N GLU A 24 -9.09 -2.76 4.47
CA GLU A 24 -8.99 -2.05 3.18
C GLU A 24 -8.75 -0.54 3.33
N ARG A 25 -9.39 0.09 4.32
CA ARG A 25 -9.13 1.50 4.65
C ARG A 25 -7.69 1.70 5.10
N THR A 26 -7.18 0.81 5.95
CA THR A 26 -5.81 0.86 6.45
C THR A 26 -4.83 0.67 5.28
N PHE A 27 -5.06 -0.31 4.42
CA PHE A 27 -4.32 -0.52 3.18
C PHE A 27 -4.27 0.75 2.31
N SER A 28 -5.43 1.37 2.08
CA SER A 28 -5.53 2.60 1.28
C SER A 28 -4.74 3.76 1.92
N GLY A 29 -4.73 3.83 3.25
CA GLY A 29 -3.90 4.75 4.02
C GLY A 29 -2.40 4.55 3.75
N TRP A 30 -1.93 3.31 3.80
CA TRP A 30 -0.53 2.96 3.50
C TRP A 30 -0.14 3.26 2.05
N ILE A 31 -1.02 3.00 1.08
CA ILE A 31 -0.75 3.36 -0.33
C ILE A 31 -0.58 4.88 -0.47
N ARG A 32 -1.45 5.67 0.16
CA ARG A 32 -1.37 7.14 0.12
C ARG A 32 -0.07 7.66 0.72
N THR A 33 0.32 7.15 1.89
CA THR A 33 1.55 7.59 2.55
C THR A 33 2.79 7.16 1.77
N GLY A 34 2.81 5.94 1.21
CA GLY A 34 3.89 5.49 0.31
C GLY A 34 4.05 6.39 -0.93
N LEU A 35 2.94 6.77 -1.57
CA LEU A 35 2.95 7.70 -2.69
C LEU A 35 3.43 9.11 -2.31
N ALA A 36 3.02 9.62 -1.14
CA ALA A 36 3.51 10.90 -0.64
C ALA A 36 5.03 10.87 -0.39
N THR A 37 5.54 9.78 0.20
CA THR A 37 6.98 9.57 0.40
C THR A 37 7.73 9.51 -0.93
N ALA A 38 7.19 8.84 -1.95
CA ALA A 38 7.78 8.84 -3.29
C ALA A 38 7.77 10.23 -3.94
N ALA A 39 6.71 11.01 -3.76
CA ALA A 39 6.63 12.39 -4.25
C ALA A 39 7.68 13.29 -3.58
N VAL A 40 7.95 13.11 -2.28
CA VAL A 40 9.05 13.81 -1.59
C VAL A 40 10.40 13.45 -2.21
N ALA A 41 10.64 12.19 -2.55
CA ALA A 41 11.87 11.77 -3.23
C ALA A 41 12.09 12.51 -4.55
N ILE A 42 11.03 12.62 -5.37
CA ILE A 42 11.05 13.34 -6.64
C ILE A 42 11.28 14.84 -6.41
N GLY A 43 10.57 15.43 -5.44
CA GLY A 43 10.73 16.85 -5.08
C GLY A 43 12.15 17.17 -4.62
N MET A 44 12.84 16.23 -3.99
CA MET A 44 14.22 16.39 -3.53
C MET A 44 15.17 16.74 -4.67
N GLN A 45 15.00 16.11 -5.84
CA GLN A 45 15.79 16.43 -7.03
C GLN A 45 15.52 17.86 -7.53
N ALA A 46 14.26 18.31 -7.48
CA ALA A 46 13.90 19.67 -7.87
C ALA A 46 14.46 20.74 -6.91
N VAL A 47 14.52 20.43 -5.61
CA VAL A 47 15.04 21.34 -4.58
C VAL A 47 16.56 21.46 -4.64
N PHE A 48 17.27 20.34 -4.83
CA PHE A 48 18.73 20.36 -4.76
C PHE A 48 19.44 20.77 -6.05
N GLY A 49 18.79 20.74 -7.22
CA GLY A 49 19.35 21.33 -8.44
C GLY A 49 20.80 20.91 -8.75
N PRO A 50 21.63 21.76 -9.37
CA PRO A 50 23.05 21.47 -9.65
C PRO A 50 23.92 21.55 -8.39
N PHE A 51 23.56 20.79 -7.35
CA PHE A 51 24.40 20.62 -6.16
C PHE A 51 25.64 19.80 -6.51
N GLN A 52 26.83 20.30 -6.14
CA GLN A 52 28.08 19.58 -6.22
C GLN A 52 28.40 19.03 -4.81
N PRO A 53 28.56 17.71 -4.63
CA PRO A 53 28.49 16.64 -5.63
C PRO A 53 27.06 16.13 -5.88
N THR A 54 26.75 15.80 -7.14
CA THR A 54 25.39 15.45 -7.61
C THR A 54 24.86 14.12 -7.08
N TRP A 55 25.72 13.26 -6.52
CA TRP A 55 25.32 11.97 -5.97
C TRP A 55 24.62 12.09 -4.61
N VAL A 56 24.88 13.15 -3.83
CA VAL A 56 24.32 13.28 -2.47
C VAL A 56 22.79 13.44 -2.51
N PRO A 57 22.21 14.35 -3.30
CA PRO A 57 20.76 14.45 -3.42
C PRO A 57 20.12 13.16 -3.95
N LYS A 58 20.79 12.50 -4.90
CA LYS A 58 20.32 11.23 -5.47
C LYS A 58 20.26 10.11 -4.43
N ALA A 59 21.29 10.02 -3.58
CA ALA A 59 21.33 9.05 -2.49
C ALA A 59 20.20 9.30 -1.49
N VAL A 60 19.98 10.55 -1.09
CA VAL A 60 18.89 10.91 -0.17
C VAL A 60 17.52 10.60 -0.78
N ALA A 61 17.29 10.98 -2.05
CA ALA A 61 16.06 10.64 -2.76
C ALA A 61 15.85 9.12 -2.84
N THR A 62 16.91 8.34 -3.06
CA THR A 62 16.85 6.87 -3.09
C THR A 62 16.38 6.31 -1.76
N VAL A 63 16.79 6.87 -0.61
CA VAL A 63 16.29 6.45 0.72
C VAL A 63 14.77 6.64 0.83
N PHE A 64 14.24 7.76 0.36
CA PHE A 64 12.79 7.99 0.35
C PHE A 64 12.06 7.03 -0.61
N LEU A 65 12.61 6.73 -1.78
CA LEU A 65 12.04 5.73 -2.70
C LEU A 65 12.02 4.32 -2.07
N LEU A 66 13.08 3.93 -1.37
CA LEU A 66 13.14 2.66 -0.64
C LEU A 66 12.12 2.61 0.49
N ALA A 67 11.97 3.71 1.26
CA ALA A 67 10.95 3.81 2.28
C ALA A 67 9.54 3.67 1.68
N ALA A 68 9.25 4.36 0.57
CA ALA A 68 7.99 4.23 -0.15
C ALA A 68 7.74 2.79 -0.61
N GLN A 69 8.76 2.12 -1.16
CA GLN A 69 8.66 0.72 -1.58
C GLN A 69 8.36 -0.21 -0.39
N MET A 70 9.03 -0.02 0.75
CA MET A 70 8.79 -0.81 1.96
C MET A 70 7.36 -0.62 2.47
N MET A 71 6.84 0.61 2.45
CA MET A 71 5.46 0.90 2.87
C MET A 71 4.44 0.17 1.99
N LEU A 72 4.65 0.10 0.67
CA LEU A 72 3.81 -0.69 -0.23
C LEU A 72 3.85 -2.19 0.10
N LEU A 73 5.04 -2.73 0.41
CA LEU A 73 5.21 -4.14 0.78
C LEU A 73 4.56 -4.47 2.13
N PHE A 74 4.67 -3.58 3.12
CA PHE A 74 3.99 -3.73 4.40
C PHE A 74 2.48 -3.66 4.26
N ALA A 75 1.97 -2.76 3.41
CA ALA A 75 0.55 -2.70 3.08
C ALA A 75 0.06 -4.03 2.49
N TRP A 76 0.82 -4.60 1.54
CA TRP A 76 0.52 -5.91 0.96
C TRP A 76 0.51 -7.03 2.00
N TRP A 77 1.56 -7.11 2.81
CA TRP A 77 1.73 -8.15 3.82
C TRP A 77 0.62 -8.12 4.86
N ALA A 78 0.32 -6.94 5.40
CA ALA A 78 -0.75 -6.75 6.37
C ALA A 78 -2.10 -7.15 5.77
N ASN A 79 -2.44 -6.64 4.57
CA ASN A 79 -3.70 -6.94 3.90
C ASN A 79 -3.85 -8.44 3.59
N ARG A 80 -2.79 -9.10 3.10
CA ARG A 80 -2.81 -10.54 2.81
C ARG A 80 -2.96 -11.38 4.08
N THR A 81 -2.31 -11.00 5.16
CA THR A 81 -2.36 -11.72 6.44
C THR A 81 -3.75 -11.61 7.07
N SER A 82 -4.34 -10.41 7.08
CA SER A 82 -5.69 -10.19 7.62
C SER A 82 -6.76 -10.90 6.77
N ARG A 83 -6.68 -10.83 5.44
CA ARG A 83 -7.67 -11.46 4.55
C ARG A 83 -7.65 -12.98 4.54
N ARG A 84 -6.52 -13.61 4.89
CA ARG A 84 -6.44 -15.08 4.99
C ARG A 84 -7.25 -15.65 6.16
N ARG A 85 -7.66 -14.81 7.11
CA ARG A 85 -8.32 -15.22 8.36
C ARG A 85 -9.80 -14.83 8.42
N LEU A 86 -10.33 -14.15 7.40
CA LEU A 86 -11.67 -13.55 7.40
C LEU A 86 -12.43 -14.02 6.17
N SER A 87 -13.71 -14.34 6.35
CA SER A 87 -14.62 -14.69 5.27
C SER A 87 -15.42 -13.46 4.85
N VAL A 88 -15.62 -13.30 3.54
CA VAL A 88 -16.44 -12.22 2.99
C VAL A 88 -17.86 -12.75 2.83
N HIS A 89 -18.84 -12.07 3.43
CA HIS A 89 -20.24 -12.52 3.39
C HIS A 89 -21.09 -11.58 2.54
N ALA A 90 -21.40 -10.38 3.03
CA ALA A 90 -22.22 -9.38 2.35
C ALA A 90 -21.42 -8.17 1.86
N ALA A 91 -20.23 -7.91 2.42
CA ALA A 91 -19.39 -6.81 2.00
C ALA A 91 -18.77 -7.02 0.61
N ARG A 92 -18.76 -5.97 -0.22
CA ARG A 92 -18.02 -5.97 -1.49
C ARG A 92 -16.53 -5.68 -1.25
N ALA A 93 -15.81 -6.66 -0.73
CA ALA A 93 -14.36 -6.58 -0.62
C ALA A 93 -13.70 -6.52 -2.01
N GLN A 94 -12.66 -5.71 -2.18
CA GLN A 94 -11.90 -5.64 -3.43
C GLN A 94 -11.24 -7.00 -3.70
N PRO A 95 -11.23 -7.53 -4.93
CA PRO A 95 -10.56 -8.80 -5.19
C PRO A 95 -9.04 -8.65 -5.01
N ALA A 96 -8.41 -9.66 -4.39
CA ALA A 96 -6.98 -9.62 -4.05
C ALA A 96 -6.08 -9.40 -5.28
N ILE A 97 -6.52 -9.85 -6.46
CA ILE A 97 -5.82 -9.65 -7.74
C ILE A 97 -5.68 -8.16 -8.11
N ARG A 98 -6.71 -7.33 -7.86
CA ARG A 98 -6.67 -5.89 -8.16
C ARG A 98 -5.69 -5.17 -7.26
N ILE A 99 -5.68 -5.53 -5.97
CA ILE A 99 -4.72 -5.01 -4.99
C ILE A 99 -3.30 -5.42 -5.40
N ALA A 100 -3.09 -6.67 -5.81
CA ALA A 100 -1.79 -7.17 -6.25
C ALA A 100 -1.28 -6.38 -7.46
N PHE A 101 -2.15 -6.22 -8.46
CA PHE A 101 -1.84 -5.50 -9.68
C PHE A 101 -1.45 -4.04 -9.39
N LEU A 102 -2.21 -3.34 -8.53
CA LEU A 102 -1.90 -1.98 -8.13
C LEU A 102 -0.52 -1.87 -7.47
N ILE A 103 -0.18 -2.78 -6.56
CA ILE A 103 1.11 -2.75 -5.86
C ILE A 103 2.27 -3.05 -6.82
N VAL A 104 2.11 -4.00 -7.73
CA VAL A 104 3.11 -4.31 -8.76
C VAL A 104 3.33 -3.09 -9.65
N LEU A 105 2.26 -2.48 -10.16
CA LEU A 105 2.33 -1.30 -11.01
C LEU A 105 3.03 -0.12 -10.32
N LEU A 106 2.66 0.17 -9.07
CA LEU A 106 3.28 1.24 -8.29
C LEU A 106 4.75 0.94 -7.96
N SER A 107 5.09 -0.32 -7.66
CA SER A 107 6.47 -0.73 -7.40
C SER A 107 7.34 -0.54 -8.64
N ILE A 108 6.85 -0.93 -9.83
CA ILE A 108 7.55 -0.68 -11.10
C ILE A 108 7.78 0.83 -11.29
N GLY A 109 6.81 1.67 -10.98
CA GLY A 109 6.95 3.13 -11.03
C GLY A 109 8.03 3.68 -10.09
N ILE A 110 8.10 3.18 -8.85
CA ILE A 110 9.13 3.58 -7.88
C ILE A 110 10.53 3.19 -8.37
N TRP A 111 10.72 1.94 -8.79
CA TRP A 111 12.00 1.46 -9.31
C TRP A 111 12.40 2.18 -10.60
N GLY A 112 11.46 2.43 -11.50
CA GLY A 112 11.68 3.21 -12.72
C GLY A 112 12.11 4.65 -12.42
N THR A 113 11.47 5.30 -11.44
CA THR A 113 11.86 6.64 -10.98
C THR A 113 13.27 6.66 -10.42
N GLY A 114 13.63 5.66 -9.61
CA GLY A 114 15.00 5.49 -9.10
C GLY A 114 16.01 5.31 -10.22
N ALA A 115 15.72 4.47 -11.22
CA ALA A 115 16.59 4.27 -12.37
C ALA A 115 16.81 5.57 -13.16
N VAL A 116 15.73 6.30 -13.46
CA VAL A 116 15.82 7.61 -14.16
C VAL A 116 16.67 8.60 -13.37
N LEU A 117 16.48 8.68 -12.05
CA LEU A 117 17.21 9.60 -11.18
C LEU A 117 18.73 9.34 -11.17
N TRP A 118 19.17 8.09 -11.33
CA TRP A 118 20.59 7.73 -11.42
C TRP A 118 21.17 7.84 -12.84
N LEU A 119 20.33 7.83 -13.87
CA LEU A 119 20.72 8.04 -15.27
C LEU A 119 20.85 9.52 -15.67
N LEU A 120 20.05 10.40 -15.03
CA LEU A 120 20.26 11.86 -15.03
C LEU A 120 21.52 12.21 -14.26
#